data_AF-A0A357N5P5-F1
#
_entry.id   AF-A0A357N5P5-F1
#
_cell.length_a   1.000
_cell.length_b   1.000
_cell.length_c   1.000
_cell.angle_alpha   90.00
_cell.angle_beta   90.00
_cell.angle_gamma   90.00
#
_symmetry.space_group_name_H-M   'P 1'
#
loop_
_entity.id
_entity.type
_entity.pdbx_description
1 polymer ?
#
loop_
_entity_poly.entity_id
_entity_poly.type
_entity_poly.pdbx_seq_one_letter_code
_entity_poly.pdbx_strand_id
1 'polypeptide(L)'
;WAGGDLQAFESLYARHRKRLFGFLLRQLRDTALAEEIFQDVWQRVISARAGWQPDAAFSTWLFRIAHNRLNDHWRAARHRPAAPADADLRL
;
A
#
# COMPACT_ATOMS: atom_id res chain seq x y z
N TRP A 1 -25.25 -7.47 9.29
CA TRP A 1 -24.07 -7.24 10.12
C TRP A 1 -23.75 -8.52 10.85
N ALA A 2 -22.95 -9.37 10.20
CA ALA A 2 -22.65 -10.74 10.65
C ALA A 2 -21.24 -10.76 11.26
N GLY A 3 -21.13 -11.11 12.55
CA GLY A 3 -19.86 -11.14 13.28
C GLY A 3 -18.79 -12.07 12.70
N GLY A 4 -19.16 -12.99 11.80
CA GLY A 4 -18.21 -13.89 11.14
C GLY A 4 -17.30 -13.20 10.11
N ASP A 5 -17.77 -12.12 9.48
CA ASP A 5 -17.01 -11.44 8.41
C ASP A 5 -15.82 -10.64 8.99
N LEU A 6 -16.01 -10.07 10.19
CA LEU A 6 -14.97 -9.34 10.91
C LEU A 6 -13.84 -10.27 11.38
N GLN A 7 -14.16 -11.40 12.01
CA GLN A 7 -13.15 -12.36 12.48
C GLN A 7 -12.36 -13.01 11.34
N ALA A 8 -13.04 -13.34 10.23
CA ALA A 8 -12.38 -13.86 9.04
C ALA A 8 -11.38 -12.84 8.47
N PHE A 9 -11.79 -11.57 8.41
CA PHE A 9 -10.94 -10.48 7.95
C PHE A 9 -9.75 -10.22 8.89
N GLU A 10 -9.95 -10.22 10.21
CA GLU A 10 -8.87 -10.09 11.19
C GLU A 10 -7.82 -11.20 11.04
N SER A 11 -8.27 -12.43 10.77
CA SER A 11 -7.39 -13.57 10.51
C SER A 11 -6.55 -13.37 9.24
N LEU A 12 -7.16 -12.84 8.17
CA LEU A 12 -6.45 -12.48 6.93
C LEU A 12 -5.43 -11.36 7.19
N TYR A 13 -5.85 -10.31 7.90
CA TYR A 13 -4.96 -9.22 8.27
C TYR A 13 -3.74 -9.72 9.05
N ALA A 14 -3.96 -10.51 10.10
CA ALA A 14 -2.89 -11.06 10.94
C ALA A 14 -1.90 -11.92 10.15
N ARG A 15 -2.41 -12.73 9.21
CA ARG A 15 -1.59 -13.60 8.34
C ARG A 15 -0.74 -12.82 7.35
N HIS A 16 -1.24 -11.70 6.83
CA HIS A 16 -0.62 -11.02 5.69
C HIS A 16 0.16 -9.74 6.04
N ARG A 17 -0.14 -9.07 7.17
CA ARG A 17 0.48 -7.78 7.53
C ARG A 17 2.01 -7.80 7.50
N LYS A 18 2.65 -8.79 8.13
CA LYS A 18 4.13 -8.86 8.20
C LYS A 18 4.75 -9.09 6.82
N ARG A 19 4.15 -9.97 6.01
CA ARG A 19 4.65 -10.29 4.66
C ARG A 19 4.50 -9.10 3.72
N LEU A 20 3.39 -8.37 3.81
CA LEU A 20 3.16 -7.16 3.03
C LEU A 20 4.15 -6.07 3.41
N PHE A 21 4.30 -5.78 4.71
CA PHE A 21 5.23 -4.75 5.17
C PHE A 21 6.68 -5.06 4.77
N GLY A 22 7.13 -6.31 4.96
CA GLY A 22 8.47 -6.73 4.53
C GLY A 22 8.67 -6.69 3.01
N PHE A 23 7.61 -6.91 2.22
CA PHE A 23 7.66 -6.70 0.77
C PHE A 23 7.83 -5.23 0.41
N LEU A 24 7.01 -4.34 1.00
CA LEU A 24 7.08 -2.89 0.74
C LEU A 24 8.43 -2.30 1.16
N LEU A 25 8.94 -2.69 2.33
CA LEU A 25 10.24 -2.24 2.81
C LEU A 25 11.39 -2.63 1.86
N ARG A 26 11.36 -3.84 1.28
CA ARG A 26 12.35 -4.27 0.29
C ARG A 26 12.28 -3.46 -1.01
N GLN A 27 11.08 -3.07 -1.43
CA GLN A 27 10.87 -2.31 -2.67
C GLN A 27 11.23 -0.84 -2.51
N LEU A 28 10.88 -0.22 -1.39
CA LEU A 28 11.04 1.22 -1.18
C LEU A 28 12.37 1.58 -0.52
N ARG A 29 12.94 0.66 0.28
CA ARG A 29 14.16 0.87 1.10
C ARG A 29 14.09 2.09 2.02
N ASP A 30 12.88 2.51 2.36
CA ASP A 30 12.55 3.61 3.24
C ASP A 30 11.39 3.16 4.14
N THR A 31 11.60 3.21 5.45
CA THR A 31 10.61 2.78 6.44
C THR A 31 9.38 3.68 6.46
N ALA A 32 9.55 5.00 6.36
CA ALA A 32 8.45 5.95 6.42
C ALA A 32 7.54 5.79 5.19
N LEU A 33 8.13 5.70 4.00
CA LEU A 33 7.37 5.46 2.77
C LEU A 33 6.70 4.08 2.77
N ALA A 34 7.38 3.05 3.33
CA ALA A 34 6.79 1.73 3.45
C ALA A 34 5.59 1.71 4.40
N GLU A 35 5.64 2.45 5.50
CA GLU A 35 4.51 2.61 6.43
C GLU A 35 3.34 3.36 5.78
N GLU A 36 3.60 4.46 5.07
CA GLU A 36 2.58 5.22 4.35
C GLU A 36 1.83 4.33 3.34
N ILE A 37 2.58 3.66 2.45
CA ILE A 37 1.98 2.78 1.43
C ILE A 37 1.30 1.57 2.08
N PHE A 38 1.85 1.04 3.18
CA PHE A 38 1.22 -0.05 3.92
C PHE A 38 -0.16 0.34 4.46
N GLN A 39 -0.26 1.52 5.08
CA GLN A 39 -1.54 2.04 5.61
C GLN A 39 -2.56 2.22 4.48
N ASP A 40 -2.15 2.85 3.38
CA ASP A 40 -2.99 3.04 2.19
C ASP A 40 -3.53 1.72 1.62
N VAL A 41 -2.68 0.70 1.51
CA VAL A 41 -3.09 -0.61 1.02
C VAL A 41 -4.16 -1.19 1.95
N TRP A 42 -3.96 -1.17 3.26
CA TRP A 42 -4.93 -1.74 4.20
C TRP A 42 -6.23 -0.96 4.27
N GLN A 43 -6.20 0.36 4.17
CA GLN A 43 -7.42 1.17 4.08
C GLN A 43 -8.25 0.75 2.87
N ARG A 44 -7.63 0.58 1.70
CA ARG A 44 -8.32 0.10 0.49
C ARG A 44 -8.89 -1.30 0.65
N VAL A 45 -8.15 -2.20 1.29
CA VAL A 45 -8.62 -3.56 1.57
C VAL A 45 -9.84 -3.52 2.50
N ILE A 46 -9.82 -2.70 3.56
CA ILE A 46 -10.94 -2.55 4.50
C ILE A 46 -12.15 -1.95 3.79
N SER A 47 -11.97 -0.93 2.95
CA SER A 47 -13.07 -0.32 2.17
C SER A 47 -13.67 -1.29 1.16
N ALA A 48 -12.84 -2.15 0.55
CA ALA A 48 -13.30 -3.12 -0.44
C ALA A 48 -13.84 -4.42 0.17
N ARG A 49 -13.68 -4.64 1.48
CA ARG A 49 -14.06 -5.91 2.15
C ARG A 49 -15.55 -6.25 1.98
N ALA A 50 -16.42 -5.24 1.99
CA ALA A 50 -17.87 -5.42 1.96
C ALA A 50 -18.39 -5.97 0.62
N GLY A 51 -17.60 -5.84 -0.46
CA GLY A 51 -17.95 -6.32 -1.79
C GLY A 51 -17.00 -7.38 -2.32
N TRP A 52 -16.08 -7.89 -1.51
CA TRP A 52 -15.10 -8.86 -1.97
C TRP A 52 -15.74 -10.23 -2.13
N GLN A 53 -15.82 -10.70 -3.38
CA GLN A 53 -16.17 -12.06 -3.75
C GLN A 53 -14.87 -12.83 -4.03
N PRO A 54 -14.66 -14.02 -3.45
CA PRO A 54 -13.40 -14.76 -3.57
C PRO A 54 -13.28 -15.49 -4.92
N ASP A 55 -13.17 -14.76 -6.02
CA ASP A 55 -12.80 -15.34 -7.34
C ASP A 55 -11.29 -15.63 -7.44
N ALA A 56 -10.49 -15.03 -6.57
CA ALA A 56 -9.04 -15.23 -6.49
C ALA A 56 -8.57 -15.26 -5.03
N ALA A 57 -7.41 -15.89 -4.79
CA ALA A 57 -6.79 -15.91 -3.47
C ALA A 57 -6.57 -14.48 -2.94
N PHE A 58 -6.93 -14.25 -1.67
CA PHE A 58 -6.78 -12.95 -1.01
C PHE A 58 -5.35 -12.39 -1.13
N SER A 59 -4.32 -13.25 -1.06
CA SER A 59 -2.93 -12.83 -1.25
C SER A 59 -2.68 -12.21 -2.62
N THR A 60 -3.21 -12.81 -3.68
CA THR A 60 -3.06 -12.30 -5.05
C THR A 60 -3.70 -10.92 -5.17
N TRP A 61 -4.91 -10.77 -4.64
CA TRP A 61 -5.62 -9.50 -4.64
C TRP A 61 -4.88 -8.43 -3.81
N LEU A 62 -4.41 -8.77 -2.62
CA LEU A 62 -3.65 -7.88 -1.75
C LEU A 62 -2.35 -7.38 -2.41
N PHE A 63 -1.56 -8.28 -2.98
CA PHE A 63 -0.31 -7.92 -3.65
C PHE A 63 -0.55 -7.15 -4.96
N ARG A 64 -1.71 -7.31 -5.60
CA ARG A 64 -2.13 -6.46 -6.72
C ARG A 64 -2.35 -5.01 -6.28
N ILE A 65 -3.06 -4.79 -5.18
CA ILE A 65 -3.26 -3.44 -4.62
C ILE A 65 -1.89 -2.82 -4.26
N ALA A 66 -1.02 -3.59 -3.59
CA ALA A 66 0.31 -3.12 -3.21
C ALA A 66 1.17 -2.73 -4.43
N HIS A 67 1.19 -3.57 -5.48
CA HIS A 67 1.90 -3.24 -6.72
C HIS A 67 1.36 -1.98 -7.39
N ASN A 68 0.05 -1.80 -7.43
CA ASN A 68 -0.54 -0.60 -8.00
C ASN A 68 -0.08 0.66 -7.23
N ARG A 69 -0.06 0.61 -5.89
CA ARG A 69 0.44 1.75 -5.08
C ARG A 69 1.93 2.01 -5.28
N LEU A 70 2.75 0.97 -5.37
CA LEU A 70 4.17 1.13 -5.70
C LEU A 70 4.34 1.77 -7.08
N ASN A 71 3.61 1.30 -8.09
CA ASN A 71 3.67 1.87 -9.44
C ASN A 71 3.24 3.34 -9.45
N ASP A 72 2.17 3.69 -8.74
CA ASP A 72 1.73 5.08 -8.58
C ASP A 72 2.82 5.93 -7.93
N HIS A 73 3.44 5.44 -6.85
CA HIS A 73 4.54 6.10 -6.17
C HIS A 73 5.74 6.34 -7.09
N TRP A 74 6.20 5.32 -7.81
CA TRP A 74 7.32 5.45 -8.75
C TRP A 74 7.00 6.37 -9.94
N ARG A 75 5.75 6.37 -10.41
CA ARG A 75 5.28 7.33 -11.42
C ARG A 75 5.35 8.75 -10.86
N ALA A 76 4.81 9.01 -9.67
CA ALA A 76 4.86 10.32 -9.05
C ALA A 76 6.30 10.80 -8.80
N ALA A 77 7.19 9.92 -8.32
CA ALA A 77 8.60 10.22 -8.11
C ALA A 77 9.32 10.62 -9.42
N ARG A 78 8.99 9.97 -10.55
CA ARG A 78 9.54 10.30 -11.87
C ARG A 78 9.02 11.61 -12.45
N HIS A 79 7.83 12.04 -12.05
CA HIS A 79 7.20 13.27 -12.54
C HIS A 79 7.39 14.46 -11.60
N ARG A 80 8.09 14.29 -10.46
CA ARG A 80 8.45 15.40 -9.60
C ARG A 80 9.46 16.27 -10.37
N PRO A 81 9.11 17.51 -10.77
CA PRO A 81 10.07 18.38 -11.42
C PRO A 81 11.26 18.58 -10.48
N ALA A 82 12.46 18.62 -11.04
CA ALA A 82 13.65 18.99 -10.28
C ALA A 82 13.34 20.29 -9.52
N ALA A 83 13.76 20.37 -8.25
CA ALA A 83 13.62 21.61 -7.48
C ALA A 83 14.15 22.76 -8.35
N PRO A 84 13.43 23.90 -8.43
CA PRO A 84 13.88 25.02 -9.25
C PRO A 84 15.30 25.38 -8.81
N ALA A 85 16.23 25.41 -9.77
CA ALA A 85 17.67 25.54 -9.53
C ALA A 85 18.09 26.95 -9.05
N ASP A 86 17.15 27.81 -8.69
CA ASP A 86 17.39 29.23 -8.46
C ASP A 86 16.93 29.65 -7.06
N ALA A 87 17.68 29.23 -6.05
CA ALA A 87 17.61 29.82 -4.70
C ALA A 87 18.95 30.47 -4.27
N ASP A 88 19.92 30.60 -5.19
CA ASP A 88 21.23 31.24 -4.97
C ASP A 88 21.33 32.67 -5.53
N LEU A 89 20.20 33.38 -5.65
CA LEU A 89 20.21 34.81 -5.95
C LEU A 89 19.40 35.59 -4.92
N ARG A 90 19.96 35.71 -3.71
CA ARG A 90 19.84 36.95 -2.93
C ARG A 90 21.19 37.28 -2.31
N LEU A 91 21.88 38.17 -3.02
CA LEU A 91 22.93 39.07 -2.53
C LEU A 91 22.47 39.80 -1.26
#